data_AF-A0A5C7S3G4-F1
#
_entry.id   AF-A0A5C7S3G4-F1
#
_cell.length_a   1.000
_cell.length_b   1.000
_cell.length_c   1.000
_cell.angle_alpha   90.00
_cell.angle_beta   90.00
_cell.angle_gamma   90.00
#
_symmetry.space_group_name_H-M   'P 1'
#
loop_
_entity.id
_entity.type
_entity.pdbx_description
1 polymer ?
#
loop_
_entity_poly.entity_id
_entity_poly.type
_entity_poly.pdbx_seq_one_letter_code
_entity_poly.pdbx_strand_id
1 'polypeptide(L)'
;MKKLTVLGSALLTAAMMSQASVAAPSNNSVYFQAPAIAGSGCPAGSTDFAITPDGQTLTILFDSYSADPGNLTCNVAVPVHVPNGYQVSLMTADYRGFVQGSAELRRSYFFAGATGPSLVTPMSSSGGKEYTQRDNLVTMSESFARCGQDVNLRINSRIRTKTNSSSISVDSLDLNNGMIFHLQYKKCN
;
A
#
# COMPACT_ATOMS: atom_id res chain seq x y z
N MET A 1 63.40 -46.75 1.36
CA MET A 1 61.93 -46.62 1.24
C MET A 1 61.59 -45.16 0.95
N LYS A 2 61.08 -44.86 -0.26
CA LYS A 2 60.71 -43.51 -0.71
C LYS A 2 59.54 -42.97 0.13
N LYS A 3 59.59 -41.71 0.58
CA LYS A 3 58.41 -40.98 1.05
C LYS A 3 58.25 -39.69 0.26
N LEU A 4 57.02 -39.57 -0.27
CA LEU A 4 56.53 -38.65 -1.28
C LEU A 4 56.29 -37.26 -0.70
N THR A 5 56.62 -36.26 -1.51
CA THR A 5 56.25 -34.85 -1.42
C THR A 5 54.75 -34.67 -1.63
N VAL A 6 54.08 -33.80 -0.84
CA VAL A 6 52.79 -33.20 -1.21
C VAL A 6 52.81 -31.72 -0.81
N LEU A 7 52.85 -30.84 -1.82
CA LEU A 7 52.64 -29.40 -1.71
C LEU A 7 51.13 -29.14 -1.86
N GLY A 8 50.47 -28.70 -0.79
CA GLY A 8 49.06 -28.29 -0.83
C GLY A 8 48.93 -26.78 -1.00
N SER A 9 48.56 -26.33 -2.20
CA SER A 9 48.19 -24.94 -2.47
C SER A 9 46.74 -24.69 -2.06
N ALA A 10 46.51 -23.88 -1.03
CA ALA A 10 45.18 -23.42 -0.64
C ALA A 10 44.81 -22.16 -1.44
N LEU A 11 43.87 -22.28 -2.39
CA LEU A 11 43.24 -21.12 -3.02
C LEU A 11 42.17 -20.54 -2.09
N LEU A 12 42.39 -19.32 -1.61
CA LEU A 12 41.39 -18.49 -0.93
C LEU A 12 40.50 -17.82 -1.98
N THR A 13 39.29 -18.32 -2.19
CA THR A 13 38.25 -17.64 -2.97
C THR A 13 37.58 -16.57 -2.12
N ALA A 14 37.96 -15.30 -2.31
CA ALA A 14 37.25 -14.16 -1.74
C ALA A 14 35.91 -13.96 -2.48
N ALA A 15 34.80 -14.28 -1.81
CA ALA A 15 33.47 -13.99 -2.31
C ALA A 15 33.21 -12.48 -2.21
N MET A 16 33.17 -11.79 -3.36
CA MET A 16 32.77 -10.39 -3.44
C MET A 16 31.25 -10.30 -3.25
N MET A 17 30.80 -9.79 -2.10
CA MET A 17 29.40 -9.43 -1.89
C MET A 17 29.12 -8.12 -2.64
N SER A 18 28.49 -8.21 -3.81
CA SER A 18 27.92 -7.05 -4.50
C SER A 18 26.81 -6.44 -3.65
N GLN A 19 27.06 -5.28 -3.05
CA GLN A 19 26.00 -4.45 -2.47
C GLN A 19 25.16 -3.90 -3.60
N ALA A 20 23.92 -4.39 -3.74
CA ALA A 20 22.94 -3.77 -4.62
C ALA A 20 22.65 -2.36 -4.09
N SER A 21 23.05 -1.34 -4.85
CA SER A 21 22.69 0.04 -4.59
C SER A 21 21.18 0.20 -4.82
N VAL A 22 20.42 0.26 -3.73
CA VAL A 22 19.01 0.66 -3.76
C VAL A 22 18.95 2.16 -4.09
N ALA A 23 18.55 2.48 -5.32
CA ALA A 23 18.38 3.87 -5.74
C ALA A 23 17.20 4.50 -5.00
N ALA A 24 17.42 5.66 -4.38
CA ALA A 24 16.35 6.51 -3.87
C ALA A 24 15.45 7.00 -5.02
N PRO A 25 14.20 7.44 -4.75
CA PRO A 25 13.32 7.93 -5.79
C PRO A 25 14.00 9.13 -6.48
N SER A 26 13.94 9.18 -7.81
CA SER A 26 14.46 10.35 -8.53
C SER A 26 13.57 11.56 -8.23
N ASN A 27 14.13 12.77 -8.18
CA ASN A 27 13.31 13.99 -8.10
C ASN A 27 12.39 14.20 -9.33
N ASN A 28 12.51 13.34 -10.35
CA ASN A 28 11.69 13.32 -11.55
C ASN A 28 10.69 12.16 -11.57
N SER A 29 10.39 11.53 -10.43
CA SER A 29 9.35 10.49 -10.31
C SER A 29 8.29 10.87 -9.28
N VAL A 30 7.07 10.41 -9.52
CA VAL A 30 5.98 10.46 -8.53
C VAL A 30 6.32 9.47 -7.41
N TYR A 31 6.12 9.82 -6.14
CA TYR A 31 6.33 8.87 -5.05
C TYR A 31 5.42 9.11 -3.84
N PHE A 32 5.15 8.04 -3.09
CA PHE A 32 4.48 8.12 -1.79
C PHE A 32 5.40 8.69 -0.72
N GLN A 33 4.84 9.52 0.14
CA GLN A 33 5.48 9.98 1.37
C GLN A 33 4.82 9.31 2.59
N ALA A 34 5.40 9.54 3.76
CA ALA A 34 4.93 8.97 5.02
C ALA A 34 3.43 9.26 5.25
N PRO A 35 2.59 8.23 5.44
CA PRO A 35 1.17 8.41 5.68
C PRO A 35 0.89 8.88 7.11
N ALA A 36 -0.19 9.64 7.28
CA ALA A 36 -0.84 9.84 8.57
C ALA A 36 -2.06 8.90 8.67
N ILE A 37 -2.16 8.15 9.77
CA ILE A 37 -3.19 7.12 9.95
C ILE A 37 -3.91 7.36 11.28
N ALA A 38 -5.24 7.31 11.27
CA ALA A 38 -6.04 7.42 12.49
C ALA A 38 -7.44 6.80 12.33
N GLY A 39 -7.96 6.23 13.42
CA GLY A 39 -9.33 5.81 13.54
C GLY A 39 -9.53 4.79 14.66
N SER A 40 -10.78 4.39 14.90
CA SER A 40 -11.09 3.39 15.92
C SER A 40 -10.50 2.00 15.62
N GLY A 41 -10.21 1.69 14.34
CA GLY A 41 -9.55 0.44 13.93
C GLY A 41 -8.02 0.52 13.86
N CYS A 42 -7.45 1.72 13.94
CA CYS A 42 -6.00 1.97 13.87
C CYS A 42 -5.66 3.11 14.82
N PRO A 43 -5.72 2.85 16.14
CA PRO A 43 -5.24 3.77 17.15
C PRO A 43 -3.75 4.09 16.96
N ALA A 44 -3.30 5.17 17.59
CA ALA A 44 -1.89 5.57 17.53
C ALA A 44 -0.99 4.44 18.04
N GLY A 45 0.03 4.09 17.25
CA GLY A 45 0.99 3.04 17.59
C GLY A 45 0.55 1.61 17.23
N SER A 46 -0.56 1.42 16.51
CA SER A 46 -1.03 0.09 16.06
C SER A 46 -0.87 -0.13 14.56
N THR A 47 -0.04 0.67 13.91
CA THR A 47 0.20 0.60 12.47
C THR A 47 1.66 0.87 12.18
N ASP A 48 2.21 0.13 11.22
CA ASP A 48 3.51 0.39 10.63
C ASP A 48 3.37 0.60 9.13
N PHE A 49 4.35 1.23 8.49
CA PHE A 49 4.36 1.40 7.06
C PHE A 49 5.76 1.29 6.45
N ALA A 50 5.82 0.82 5.22
CA ALA A 50 7.03 0.75 4.42
C ALA A 50 6.77 1.32 3.03
N ILE A 51 7.74 2.09 2.53
CA ILE A 51 7.74 2.62 1.17
C ILE A 51 8.94 1.98 0.45
N THR A 52 8.72 1.46 -0.75
CA THR A 52 9.80 0.89 -1.56
C THR A 52 10.84 1.96 -1.91
N PRO A 53 12.12 1.59 -2.15
CA PRO A 53 13.17 2.58 -2.46
C PRO A 53 12.86 3.47 -3.66
N ASP A 54 12.09 3.00 -4.63
CA ASP A 54 11.62 3.77 -5.78
C ASP A 54 10.40 4.66 -5.49
N GLY A 55 9.80 4.55 -4.30
CA GLY A 55 8.66 5.33 -3.87
C GLY A 55 7.31 4.89 -4.46
N GLN A 56 7.28 3.79 -5.22
CA GLN A 56 6.13 3.38 -6.03
C GLN A 56 5.14 2.47 -5.29
N THR A 57 5.56 1.86 -4.19
CA THR A 57 4.72 0.99 -3.36
C THR A 57 4.74 1.48 -1.92
N LEU A 58 3.56 1.67 -1.35
CA LEU A 58 3.36 1.92 0.07
C LEU A 58 2.59 0.75 0.66
N THR A 59 3.21 0.04 1.59
CA THR A 59 2.57 -0.99 2.41
C THR A 59 2.27 -0.42 3.79
N ILE A 60 1.05 -0.60 4.26
CA ILE A 60 0.63 -0.30 5.63
C ILE A 60 0.26 -1.63 6.30
N LEU A 61 0.82 -1.89 7.47
CA LEU A 61 0.51 -3.03 8.32
C LEU A 61 -0.35 -2.56 9.49
N PHE A 62 -1.34 -3.35 9.86
CA PHE A 62 -2.26 -3.06 10.95
C PHE A 62 -2.16 -4.14 12.03
N ASP A 63 -1.87 -3.74 13.26
CA ASP A 63 -1.82 -4.66 14.40
C ASP A 63 -3.20 -4.88 15.04
N SER A 64 -4.10 -3.89 14.91
CA SER A 64 -5.37 -3.88 15.65
C SER A 64 -6.61 -3.57 14.81
N TYR A 65 -6.53 -3.66 13.47
CA TYR A 65 -7.69 -3.40 12.62
C TYR A 65 -8.58 -4.63 12.48
N SER A 66 -9.17 -5.04 13.60
CA SER A 66 -10.00 -6.24 13.71
C SER A 66 -11.25 -5.99 14.57
N ALA A 67 -12.39 -6.55 14.18
CA ALA A 67 -13.68 -6.41 14.84
C ALA A 67 -14.33 -7.78 15.05
N ASP A 68 -14.74 -8.09 16.29
CA ASP A 68 -15.39 -9.36 16.66
C ASP A 68 -16.32 -9.22 17.89
N PRO A 69 -17.62 -8.98 17.70
CA PRO A 69 -18.21 -8.20 16.62
C PRO A 69 -17.83 -6.71 16.74
N GLY A 70 -18.01 -5.91 15.69
CA GLY A 70 -17.79 -4.47 15.79
C GLY A 70 -17.95 -3.71 14.49
N ASN A 71 -17.74 -2.39 14.60
CA ASN A 71 -17.75 -1.45 13.49
C ASN A 71 -16.62 -0.44 13.69
N LEU A 72 -15.51 -0.66 13.00
CA LEU A 72 -14.28 0.10 13.17
C LEU A 72 -13.91 0.80 11.88
N THR A 73 -13.31 1.98 11.99
CA THR A 73 -12.90 2.79 10.85
C THR A 73 -11.43 3.11 10.90
N CYS A 74 -10.80 3.19 9.74
CA CYS A 74 -9.45 3.68 9.56
C CYS A 74 -9.38 4.69 8.43
N ASN A 75 -8.79 5.84 8.71
CA ASN A 75 -8.56 6.90 7.74
C ASN A 75 -7.07 7.09 7.57
N VAL A 76 -6.63 7.10 6.31
CA VAL A 76 -5.24 7.29 5.90
C VAL A 76 -5.16 8.52 5.02
N ALA A 77 -4.19 9.38 5.30
CA ALA A 77 -3.81 10.49 4.46
C ALA A 77 -2.37 10.25 3.97
N VAL A 78 -2.21 10.04 2.68
CA VAL A 78 -0.91 9.76 2.04
C VAL A 78 -0.53 10.97 1.19
N PRO A 79 0.48 11.76 1.59
CA PRO A 79 1.03 12.76 0.69
C PRO A 79 1.74 12.04 -0.47
N VAL A 80 1.51 12.54 -1.69
CA VAL A 80 2.08 12.03 -2.93
C VAL A 80 2.83 13.17 -3.59
N HIS A 81 4.14 12.99 -3.77
CA HIS A 81 4.93 13.95 -4.52
C HIS A 81 4.64 13.80 -6.02
N VAL A 82 4.38 14.90 -6.71
CA VAL A 82 4.12 14.92 -8.15
C VAL A 82 5.02 15.96 -8.82
N PRO A 83 6.10 15.54 -9.49
CA PRO A 83 6.99 16.49 -10.17
C PRO A 83 6.34 17.14 -11.39
N ASN A 84 6.90 18.27 -11.82
CA ASN A 84 6.46 18.96 -13.03
C ASN A 84 6.49 18.03 -14.26
N GLY A 85 5.44 18.09 -15.08
CA GLY A 85 5.29 17.22 -16.24
C GLY A 85 4.69 15.84 -15.92
N TYR A 86 4.24 15.61 -14.68
CA TYR A 86 3.59 14.37 -14.27
C TYR A 86 2.18 14.60 -13.74
N GLN A 87 1.40 13.53 -13.82
CA GLN A 87 0.07 13.41 -13.22
C GLN A 87 -0.16 11.97 -12.75
N VAL A 88 -0.95 11.83 -11.68
CA VAL A 88 -1.27 10.55 -11.04
C VAL A 88 -2.73 10.20 -11.30
N SER A 89 -2.99 8.96 -11.71
CA SER A 89 -4.35 8.53 -12.08
C SER A 89 -4.67 7.06 -11.77
N LEU A 90 -3.68 6.17 -11.76
CA LEU A 90 -3.91 4.74 -11.50
C LEU A 90 -3.13 4.31 -10.28
N MET A 91 -3.89 3.92 -9.28
CA MET A 91 -3.39 3.21 -8.12
C MET A 91 -4.20 1.93 -7.94
N THR A 92 -3.53 0.87 -7.51
CA THR A 92 -4.21 -0.30 -6.97
C THR A 92 -4.12 -0.27 -5.46
N ALA A 93 -5.18 -0.68 -4.79
CA ALA A 93 -5.21 -0.86 -3.36
C ALA A 93 -5.59 -2.31 -3.05
N ASP A 94 -4.67 -3.06 -2.45
CA ASP A 94 -4.88 -4.45 -2.07
C ASP A 94 -5.05 -4.53 -0.55
N TYR A 95 -6.25 -4.91 -0.12
CA TYR A 95 -6.57 -5.22 1.28
C TYR A 95 -6.46 -6.71 1.50
N ARG A 96 -5.71 -7.12 2.52
CA ARG A 96 -5.63 -8.50 2.97
C ARG A 96 -6.11 -8.62 4.41
N GLY A 97 -6.76 -9.73 4.74
CA GLY A 97 -7.14 -10.06 6.11
C GLY A 97 -8.02 -11.29 6.18
N PHE A 98 -8.65 -11.49 7.34
CA PHE A 98 -9.48 -12.65 7.62
C PHE A 98 -10.95 -12.26 7.85
N VAL A 99 -11.87 -13.15 7.51
CA VAL A 99 -13.31 -12.96 7.79
C VAL A 99 -14.00 -14.26 8.17
N GLN A 100 -14.81 -14.22 9.24
CA GLN A 100 -15.70 -15.29 9.68
C GLN A 100 -17.11 -14.75 9.94
N GLY A 101 -18.13 -15.54 9.64
CA GLY A 101 -19.53 -15.12 9.68
C GLY A 101 -19.88 -14.23 8.49
N SER A 102 -20.57 -13.13 8.74
CA SER A 102 -21.00 -12.15 7.75
C SER A 102 -20.52 -10.74 8.13
N ALA A 103 -19.78 -10.11 7.23
CA ALA A 103 -19.18 -8.80 7.44
C ALA A 103 -19.19 -7.94 6.17
N GLU A 104 -18.70 -6.72 6.28
CA GLU A 104 -18.55 -5.77 5.17
C GLU A 104 -17.24 -5.01 5.33
N LEU A 105 -16.47 -4.91 4.25
CA LEU A 105 -15.36 -3.96 4.13
C LEU A 105 -15.77 -2.85 3.15
N ARG A 106 -15.95 -1.64 3.67
CA ARG A 106 -16.25 -0.43 2.91
C ARG A 106 -15.01 0.44 2.79
N ARG A 107 -14.78 1.02 1.62
CA ARG A 107 -13.62 1.89 1.33
C ARG A 107 -14.01 3.06 0.45
N SER A 108 -13.22 4.11 0.45
CA SER A 108 -13.29 5.22 -0.51
C SER A 108 -11.91 5.84 -0.67
N TYR A 109 -11.58 6.25 -1.90
CA TYR A 109 -10.29 6.80 -2.28
C TYR A 109 -10.51 8.11 -3.03
N PHE A 110 -9.82 9.17 -2.63
CA PHE A 110 -9.97 10.48 -3.26
C PHE A 110 -8.79 11.39 -2.92
N PHE A 111 -8.47 12.34 -3.80
CA PHE A 111 -7.55 13.41 -3.44
C PHE A 111 -8.26 14.45 -2.56
N ALA A 112 -7.53 15.05 -1.62
CA ALA A 112 -8.04 16.11 -0.77
C ALA A 112 -8.66 17.25 -1.62
N GLY A 113 -9.86 17.69 -1.23
CA GLY A 113 -10.65 18.66 -2.00
C GLY A 113 -11.69 18.03 -2.94
N ALA A 114 -11.68 16.70 -3.11
CA ALA A 114 -12.71 15.96 -3.84
C ALA A 114 -13.48 14.99 -2.90
N THR A 115 -14.54 14.37 -3.42
CA THR A 115 -15.23 13.23 -2.78
C THR A 115 -15.16 12.03 -3.71
N GLY A 116 -14.64 10.91 -3.20
CA GLY A 116 -14.54 9.66 -3.95
C GLY A 116 -15.77 8.77 -3.77
N PRO A 117 -16.13 7.95 -4.76
CA PRO A 117 -17.19 6.96 -4.60
C PRO A 117 -16.84 5.94 -3.50
N SER A 118 -17.87 5.39 -2.85
CA SER A 118 -17.71 4.35 -1.83
C SER A 118 -17.77 2.97 -2.47
N LEU A 119 -16.72 2.18 -2.29
CA LEU A 119 -16.68 0.76 -2.60
C LEU A 119 -17.16 -0.04 -1.40
N VAL A 120 -17.98 -1.07 -1.64
CA VAL A 120 -18.54 -1.92 -0.59
C VAL A 120 -18.37 -3.37 -0.99
N THR A 121 -17.61 -4.12 -0.20
CA THR A 121 -17.42 -5.56 -0.42
C THR A 121 -18.09 -6.31 0.73
N PRO A 122 -19.26 -6.92 0.52
CA PRO A 122 -19.82 -7.86 1.48
C PRO A 122 -18.94 -9.11 1.53
N MET A 123 -18.72 -9.63 2.72
CA MET A 123 -17.90 -10.81 2.94
C MET A 123 -18.66 -11.82 3.79
N SER A 124 -18.49 -13.11 3.48
CA SER A 124 -19.09 -14.18 4.25
C SER A 124 -18.24 -15.45 4.21
N SER A 125 -18.08 -16.10 5.36
CA SER A 125 -17.48 -17.43 5.50
C SER A 125 -17.94 -18.10 6.79
N SER A 126 -18.56 -19.28 6.71
CA SER A 126 -19.01 -20.00 7.92
C SER A 126 -17.86 -20.50 8.79
N GLY A 127 -16.76 -20.95 8.18
CA GLY A 127 -15.59 -21.50 8.86
C GLY A 127 -14.40 -20.54 8.95
N GLY A 128 -14.59 -19.27 8.59
CA GLY A 128 -13.49 -18.33 8.45
C GLY A 128 -12.73 -18.49 7.12
N LYS A 129 -12.13 -17.42 6.60
CA LYS A 129 -11.21 -17.48 5.45
C LYS A 129 -10.36 -16.22 5.36
N GLU A 130 -9.15 -16.39 4.83
CA GLU A 130 -8.38 -15.26 4.30
C GLU A 130 -9.06 -14.66 3.07
N TYR A 131 -8.89 -13.36 2.88
CA TYR A 131 -9.33 -12.66 1.70
C TYR A 131 -8.25 -11.69 1.21
N THR A 132 -8.24 -11.50 -0.11
CA THR A 132 -7.58 -10.37 -0.76
C THR A 132 -8.62 -9.63 -1.57
N GLN A 133 -8.87 -8.36 -1.23
CA GLN A 133 -9.67 -7.48 -2.06
C GLN A 133 -8.78 -6.46 -2.76
N ARG A 134 -8.73 -6.56 -4.08
CA ARG A 134 -8.05 -5.61 -4.96
C ARG A 134 -9.03 -4.58 -5.50
N ASP A 135 -8.71 -3.31 -5.27
CA ASP A 135 -9.44 -2.18 -5.82
C ASP A 135 -8.58 -1.50 -6.90
N ASN A 136 -9.11 -1.37 -8.11
CA ASN A 136 -8.45 -0.68 -9.23
C ASN A 136 -8.99 0.74 -9.33
N LEU A 137 -8.18 1.76 -9.01
CA LEU A 137 -8.62 3.15 -8.89
C LEU A 137 -8.58 3.93 -10.22
N VAL A 138 -8.56 3.21 -11.36
CA VAL A 138 -8.40 3.74 -12.74
C VAL A 138 -9.48 4.75 -13.14
N THR A 139 -10.66 4.67 -12.54
CA THR A 139 -11.89 5.29 -13.05
C THR A 139 -12.63 6.13 -12.01
N MET A 140 -12.12 6.23 -10.78
CA MET A 140 -12.80 6.94 -9.68
C MET A 140 -12.32 8.38 -9.50
N SER A 141 -11.39 8.84 -10.34
CA SER A 141 -10.85 10.19 -10.36
C SER A 141 -11.10 10.86 -11.71
N GLU A 142 -12.33 11.32 -11.96
CA GLU A 142 -12.53 12.45 -12.90
C GLU A 142 -11.76 13.71 -12.43
N SER A 143 -11.34 13.72 -11.16
CA SER A 143 -10.41 14.68 -10.58
C SER A 143 -8.95 14.22 -10.76
N PHE A 144 -8.41 14.35 -11.96
CA PHE A 144 -6.96 14.28 -12.08
C PHE A 144 -6.30 15.38 -11.22
N ALA A 145 -5.20 15.05 -10.53
CA ALA A 145 -4.38 16.06 -9.86
C ALA A 145 -3.94 17.14 -10.85
N ARG A 146 -3.88 18.41 -10.42
CA ARG A 146 -3.27 19.46 -11.24
C ARG A 146 -1.82 19.07 -11.53
N CYS A 147 -1.36 19.30 -12.76
CA CYS A 147 -0.04 18.90 -13.21
C CYS A 147 1.06 19.41 -12.26
N GLY A 148 2.00 18.55 -11.88
CA GLY A 148 3.16 18.95 -11.06
C GLY A 148 2.79 19.53 -9.69
N GLN A 149 1.63 19.17 -9.15
CA GLN A 149 1.21 19.57 -7.81
C GLN A 149 1.14 18.35 -6.91
N ASP A 150 1.85 18.41 -5.79
CA ASP A 150 1.72 17.42 -4.74
C ASP A 150 0.26 17.31 -4.29
N VAL A 151 -0.19 16.09 -4.05
CA VAL A 151 -1.56 15.80 -3.64
C VAL A 151 -1.58 15.00 -2.36
N ASN A 152 -2.71 15.05 -1.66
CA ASN A 152 -2.93 14.21 -0.49
C ASN A 152 -4.03 13.19 -0.83
N LEU A 153 -3.64 11.94 -1.00
CA LEU A 153 -4.57 10.84 -1.18
C LEU A 153 -5.22 10.48 0.15
N ARG A 154 -6.54 10.58 0.20
CA ARG A 154 -7.37 10.15 1.32
C ARG A 154 -7.93 8.77 1.04
N ILE A 155 -7.76 7.88 2.01
CA ILE A 155 -8.29 6.53 2.01
C ILE A 155 -9.08 6.38 3.29
N ASN A 156 -10.39 6.25 3.16
CA ASN A 156 -11.25 5.94 4.30
C ASN A 156 -11.68 4.48 4.16
N SER A 157 -11.54 3.71 5.22
CA SER A 157 -11.95 2.32 5.28
C SER A 157 -12.78 2.06 6.53
N ARG A 158 -13.67 1.07 6.45
CA ARG A 158 -14.50 0.59 7.56
C ARG A 158 -14.70 -0.91 7.45
N ILE A 159 -14.40 -1.63 8.52
CA ILE A 159 -14.84 -3.01 8.72
C ILE A 159 -16.07 -3.02 9.62
N ARG A 160 -17.07 -3.83 9.25
CA ARG A 160 -18.27 -3.99 10.06
C ARG A 160 -18.74 -5.44 10.04
N THR A 161 -18.97 -6.00 11.22
CA THR A 161 -19.63 -7.30 11.35
C THR A 161 -21.15 -7.12 11.31
N LYS A 162 -21.87 -8.10 10.73
CA LYS A 162 -23.34 -8.04 10.56
C LYS A 162 -24.10 -8.81 11.64
N THR A 163 -23.42 -9.70 12.36
CA THR A 163 -23.98 -10.50 13.46
C THR A 163 -23.02 -10.52 14.64
N ASN A 164 -23.51 -10.98 15.80
CA ASN A 164 -22.69 -11.08 17.02
C ASN A 164 -21.72 -12.26 17.01
N SER A 165 -21.78 -13.12 16.00
CA SER A 165 -20.92 -14.30 15.82
C SER A 165 -19.99 -14.15 14.61
N SER A 166 -19.79 -12.92 14.16
CA SER A 166 -18.99 -12.59 12.97
C SER A 166 -17.77 -11.79 13.38
N SER A 167 -16.66 -12.07 12.73
CA SER A 167 -15.40 -11.34 12.89
C SER A 167 -14.80 -10.96 11.54
N ILE A 168 -14.02 -9.89 11.52
CA ILE A 168 -13.29 -9.43 10.33
C ILE A 168 -12.02 -8.69 10.76
N SER A 169 -10.91 -8.93 10.07
CA SER A 169 -9.67 -8.17 10.20
C SER A 169 -9.23 -7.59 8.86
N VAL A 170 -8.38 -6.58 8.92
CA VAL A 170 -7.52 -6.12 7.83
C VAL A 170 -6.11 -6.11 8.39
N ASP A 171 -5.21 -6.89 7.81
CA ASP A 171 -3.84 -7.03 8.31
C ASP A 171 -2.90 -6.11 7.53
N SER A 172 -3.20 -5.86 6.24
CA SER A 172 -2.39 -4.98 5.41
C SER A 172 -3.18 -4.28 4.32
N LEU A 173 -2.72 -3.07 3.98
CA LEU A 173 -3.09 -2.30 2.80
C LEU A 173 -1.84 -2.04 1.95
N ASP A 174 -1.78 -2.60 0.76
CA ASP A 174 -0.74 -2.32 -0.22
C ASP A 174 -1.26 -1.36 -1.29
N LEU A 175 -0.58 -0.23 -1.45
CA LEU A 175 -0.82 0.74 -2.51
C LEU A 175 0.30 0.63 -3.55
N ASN A 176 -0.07 0.44 -4.81
CA ASN A 176 0.88 0.44 -5.92
C ASN A 176 0.53 1.56 -6.90
N ASN A 177 1.51 2.40 -7.22
CA ASN A 177 1.40 3.43 -8.23
C ASN A 177 1.61 2.81 -9.63
N GLY A 178 0.52 2.33 -10.21
CA GLY A 178 0.52 1.45 -11.38
C GLY A 178 0.49 2.14 -12.75
N MET A 179 0.24 3.45 -12.85
CA MET A 179 0.48 4.22 -14.09
C MET A 179 0.92 5.64 -13.76
N ILE A 180 2.13 5.98 -14.20
CA ILE A 180 2.64 7.35 -14.23
C ILE A 180 2.34 7.93 -15.61
N PHE A 181 1.49 8.96 -15.69
CA PHE A 181 1.34 9.70 -16.94
C PHE A 181 2.42 10.77 -17.03
N HIS A 182 3.37 10.56 -17.95
CA HIS A 182 4.27 11.62 -18.41
C HIS A 182 3.48 12.54 -19.33
N LEU A 183 3.14 13.74 -18.86
CA LEU A 183 2.61 14.79 -19.72
C LEU A 183 3.79 15.38 -20.52
N GLN A 184 4.16 14.72 -21.63
CA GLN A 184 4.92 15.42 -22.67
C GLN A 184 3.97 16.39 -23.38
N TYR A 185 4.16 17.69 -23.10
CA TYR A 185 3.54 18.80 -23.81
C TYR A 185 2.01 18.72 -23.95
N LYS A 186 1.30 18.93 -22.85
CA LYS A 186 0.13 19.82 -22.91
C LYS A 186 0.32 20.89 -21.85
N LYS A 187 0.37 22.16 -22.29
CA LYS A 187 0.27 23.30 -21.39
C LYS A 187 -0.94 23.07 -20.50
N CYS A 188 -0.71 22.90 -19.20
CA CYS A 188 -1.76 22.92 -18.22
C CYS A 188 -2.22 24.39 -18.19
N ASN A 189 -3.37 24.67 -18.82
CA ASN A 189 -3.98 26.01 -18.84
C ASN A 189 -4.65 26.29 -17.50
#